data_AF-A0A2V7A1P8-F1
#
_entry.id   AF-A0A2V7A1P8-F1
#
_cell.length_a   1.000
_cell.length_b   1.000
_cell.length_c   1.000
_cell.angle_alpha   90.00
_cell.angle_beta   90.00
_cell.angle_gamma   90.00
#
_symmetry.space_group_name_H-M   'P 1'
#
loop_
_entity.id
_entity.type
_entity.pdbx_description
1 polymer ?
#
loop_
_entity_poly.entity_id
_entity_poly.type
_entity_poly.pdbx_seq_one_letter_code
_entity_poly.pdbx_strand_id
1 'polypeptide(L)'
;MALRMTTQRRALQGLGNGVLVLMLLWTAIPFYWMIATSLKHDKEIYGYEATLIPQRPTLANYATVFRETPYLLYLRNSVVVAVGSTVLSMVIACLGAYA
;
A
#
# COMPACT_ATOMS: atom_id res chain seq x y z
N MET A 1 -13.39 -20.38 39.79
CA MET A 1 -13.94 -20.36 38.42
C MET A 1 -13.67 -19.04 37.68
N ALA A 2 -13.75 -17.87 38.33
CA ALA A 2 -13.51 -16.55 37.71
C ALA A 2 -12.08 -16.29 37.17
N LEU A 3 -11.04 -16.89 37.79
CA LEU A 3 -9.64 -16.73 37.35
C LEU A 3 -9.31 -17.40 36.00
N ARG A 4 -10.11 -18.36 35.53
CA ARG A 4 -9.92 -18.96 34.20
C ARG A 4 -10.37 -18.03 33.08
N MET A 5 -11.41 -17.23 33.31
CA MET A 5 -11.98 -16.35 32.29
C MET A 5 -11.04 -15.18 31.93
N THR A 6 -10.25 -14.68 32.88
CA THR A 6 -9.28 -13.59 32.63
C THR A 6 -8.04 -14.08 31.88
N THR A 7 -7.49 -15.22 32.27
CA THR A 7 -6.33 -15.84 31.59
C THR A 7 -6.69 -16.31 30.18
N GLN A 8 -7.87 -16.90 29.98
CA GLN A 8 -8.36 -17.31 28.67
C GLN A 8 -8.59 -16.11 27.74
N ARG A 9 -9.12 -14.98 28.24
CA ARG A 9 -9.24 -13.74 27.46
C ARG A 9 -7.89 -13.15 27.08
N ARG A 10 -6.91 -13.13 27.99
CA ARG A 10 -5.55 -12.65 27.69
C ARG A 10 -4.81 -13.52 26.67
N ALA A 11 -4.98 -14.84 26.75
CA ALA A 11 -4.41 -15.77 25.77
C ALA A 11 -5.04 -15.59 24.38
N LEU A 12 -6.37 -15.42 24.29
CA LEU A 12 -7.07 -15.12 23.03
C LEU A 12 -6.66 -13.76 22.45
N GLN A 13 -6.45 -12.75 23.29
CA GLN A 13 -5.93 -11.44 22.87
C GLN A 13 -4.49 -11.53 22.36
N GLY A 14 -3.62 -12.31 23.03
CA GLY A 14 -2.25 -12.55 22.57
C GLY A 14 -2.21 -13.26 21.23
N LEU A 15 -3.06 -14.28 21.04
CA LEU A 15 -3.20 -14.98 19.77
C LEU A 15 -3.77 -14.06 18.67
N GLY A 16 -4.81 -13.27 18.99
CA GLY A 16 -5.37 -12.27 18.08
C GLY A 16 -4.33 -11.24 17.63
N ASN A 17 -3.56 -10.69 18.56
CA ASN A 17 -2.48 -9.75 18.24
C ASN A 17 -1.38 -10.42 17.40
N GLY A 18 -1.03 -11.68 17.70
CA GLY A 18 -0.07 -12.45 16.90
C GLY A 18 -0.53 -12.61 15.44
N VAL A 19 -1.81 -12.93 15.23
CA VAL A 19 -2.41 -13.02 13.88
C VAL A 19 -2.39 -11.66 13.18
N LEU A 20 -2.74 -10.57 13.87
CA LEU A 20 -2.70 -9.22 13.30
C LEU A 20 -1.28 -8.82 12.87
N VAL A 21 -0.27 -9.12 13.69
CA VAL A 21 1.14 -8.86 13.35
C VAL A 21 1.56 -9.68 12.13
N LEU A 22 1.17 -10.95 12.05
CA LEU A 22 1.47 -11.80 10.89
C LEU A 22 0.83 -11.24 9.61
N MET A 23 -0.44 -10.83 9.68
CA MET A 23 -1.14 -10.20 8.55
C MET A 23 -0.50 -8.87 8.14
N LEU A 24 -0.07 -8.06 9.11
CA LEU A 24 0.66 -6.82 8.84
C LEU A 24 1.98 -7.10 8.11
N LEU A 25 2.79 -8.05 8.58
CA LEU A 25 4.05 -8.40 7.92
C LEU A 25 3.79 -8.93 6.51
N TRP A 26 2.83 -9.83 6.35
CA TRP A 26 2.45 -10.38 5.05
C TRP A 26 2.03 -9.28 4.06
N THR A 27 1.19 -8.35 4.50
CA THR A 27 0.73 -7.24 3.66
C THR A 27 1.82 -6.21 3.41
N ALA A 28 2.76 -5.99 4.33
CA ALA A 28 3.86 -5.03 4.18
C ALA A 28 4.96 -5.47 3.20
N ILE A 29 5.17 -6.77 3.01
CA ILE A 29 6.20 -7.32 2.09
C ILE A 29 6.09 -6.73 0.67
N PRO A 30 4.94 -6.74 -0.03
CA PRO A 30 4.84 -6.15 -1.37
C PRO A 30 5.09 -4.64 -1.38
N PHE A 31 4.73 -3.90 -0.32
CA PHE A 31 5.06 -2.47 -0.22
C PHE A 31 6.55 -2.23 -0.03
N TYR A 32 7.22 -3.04 0.79
CA TYR A 32 8.68 -3.03 0.89
C TYR A 32 9.31 -3.26 -0.48
N TRP A 33 8.83 -4.27 -1.23
CA TRP A 33 9.33 -4.56 -2.56
C TRP A 33 9.15 -3.38 -3.52
N MET A 34 7.97 -2.74 -3.51
CA MET A 34 7.67 -1.57 -4.34
C MET A 34 8.61 -0.37 -4.06
N ILE A 35 8.92 -0.10 -2.78
CA ILE A 35 9.84 0.96 -2.39
C ILE A 35 11.29 0.60 -2.74
N ALA A 36 11.68 -0.66 -2.50
CA ALA A 36 13.01 -1.13 -2.83
C ALA A 36 13.25 -1.04 -4.34
N THR A 37 12.31 -1.49 -5.17
CA THR A 37 12.44 -1.42 -6.63
C THR A 37 12.40 0.00 -7.18
N SER A 38 11.61 0.91 -6.59
CA SER A 38 11.60 2.30 -7.06
C SER A 38 12.95 3.01 -6.88
N LEU A 39 13.76 2.56 -5.91
CA LEU A 39 15.09 3.09 -5.62
C LEU A 39 16.23 2.33 -6.32
N LYS A 40 15.98 1.19 -6.96
CA LYS A 40 17.00 0.42 -7.68
C LYS A 40 17.33 1.05 -9.04
N HIS A 41 18.53 0.80 -9.54
CA HIS A 41 18.88 1.14 -10.91
C HIS A 41 18.29 0.10 -11.90
N ASP A 42 18.06 0.46 -13.17
CA ASP A 42 17.44 -0.43 -14.17
C ASP A 42 18.14 -1.80 -14.27
N LYS A 43 19.47 -1.82 -14.15
CA LYS A 43 20.29 -3.04 -14.15
C LYS A 43 20.02 -3.96 -12.95
N GLU A 44 19.67 -3.40 -11.79
CA GLU A 44 19.31 -4.16 -10.57
C GLU A 44 17.85 -4.63 -10.60
N ILE A 45 17.02 -4.12 -11.52
CA ILE A 45 15.61 -4.49 -11.71
C ILE A 45 15.48 -5.56 -12.80
N TYR A 46 16.12 -5.34 -13.96
CA TYR A 46 15.97 -6.17 -15.16
C TYR A 46 17.18 -7.07 -15.45
N GLY A 47 18.28 -6.92 -14.71
CA GLY A 47 19.49 -7.73 -14.86
C GLY A 47 19.49 -8.99 -13.99
N TYR A 48 20.59 -9.74 -14.06
CA TYR A 48 20.80 -10.98 -13.29
C TYR A 48 21.03 -10.72 -11.78
N GLU A 49 21.30 -9.47 -11.40
CA GLU A 49 21.57 -9.03 -10.02
C GLU A 49 20.28 -8.65 -9.28
N ALA A 50 19.25 -9.49 -9.33
CA ALA A 50 18.01 -9.27 -8.60
C ALA A 50 18.27 -9.35 -7.08
N THR A 51 18.47 -8.20 -6.44
CA THR A 51 18.80 -8.09 -5.01
C THR A 51 17.55 -7.83 -4.17
N LEU A 52 17.48 -8.34 -2.94
CA LEU A 52 16.35 -8.04 -2.05
C LEU A 52 16.43 -6.62 -1.48
N ILE A 53 17.65 -6.12 -1.29
CA ILE A 53 17.99 -4.81 -0.74
C ILE A 53 18.73 -4.02 -1.82
N PRO A 54 18.32 -2.77 -2.15
CA PRO A 54 18.99 -1.94 -3.15
C PRO A 54 20.47 -1.76 -2.78
N GLN A 55 21.37 -2.12 -3.68
CA GLN A 55 22.82 -1.99 -3.43
C GLN A 55 23.29 -0.56 -3.68
N ARG A 56 22.70 0.09 -4.69
CA ARG A 56 23.00 1.49 -5.05
C ARG A 56 21.70 2.27 -5.16
N PRO A 57 21.11 2.72 -4.03
CA PRO A 57 19.85 3.45 -4.06
C PRO A 57 20.00 4.76 -4.86
N THR A 58 19.04 5.01 -5.76
CA THR A 58 19.02 6.17 -6.65
C THR A 58 17.60 6.73 -6.80
N LEU A 59 17.51 8.02 -7.12
CA LEU A 59 16.25 8.70 -7.46
C LEU A 59 16.07 8.89 -8.97
N ALA A 60 16.92 8.28 -9.80
CA ALA A 60 16.88 8.40 -11.25
C ALA A 60 15.50 8.03 -11.82
N ASN A 61 14.91 6.92 -11.36
CA ASN A 61 13.59 6.48 -11.81
C ASN A 61 12.51 7.54 -11.59
N TYR A 62 12.54 8.24 -10.45
CA TYR A 62 11.61 9.33 -10.18
C TYR A 62 11.84 10.49 -11.15
N ALA A 63 13.09 10.91 -11.36
CA ALA A 63 13.40 11.97 -12.31
C ALA A 63 12.95 11.62 -13.74
N THR A 64 13.17 10.38 -14.18
CA THR A 64 12.71 9.84 -15.47
C THR A 64 11.19 9.92 -15.59
N VAL A 65 10.43 9.47 -14.58
CA VAL A 65 8.95 9.55 -14.59
C VAL A 65 8.48 10.99 -14.77
N PHE A 66 9.09 11.97 -14.09
CA PHE A 66 8.68 13.37 -14.20
C PHE A 66 9.14 14.08 -15.48
N ARG A 67 10.23 13.62 -16.12
CA ARG A 67 10.83 14.27 -17.30
C ARG A 67 10.44 13.62 -18.62
N GLU A 68 10.36 12.29 -18.64
CA GLU A 68 10.21 11.49 -19.86
C GLU A 68 8.79 10.96 -20.07
N THR A 69 7.92 11.08 -19.07
CA THR A 69 6.52 10.67 -19.17
C THR A 69 5.59 11.82 -18.81
N PRO A 70 4.37 11.88 -19.36
CA PRO A 70 3.38 12.88 -18.94
C PRO A 70 2.70 12.46 -17.62
N TYR A 71 3.49 12.08 -16.61
CA TYR A 71 3.03 11.55 -15.33
C TYR A 71 2.04 12.50 -14.62
N LEU A 72 2.31 13.80 -14.62
CA LEU A 72 1.41 14.80 -14.02
C LEU A 72 0.04 14.84 -14.71
N LEU A 73 -0.01 14.61 -16.02
CA LEU A 73 -1.27 14.55 -16.76
C LEU A 73 -2.08 13.32 -16.33
N TYR A 74 -1.42 12.16 -16.21
CA TYR A 74 -2.06 10.93 -15.74
C TYR A 74 -2.57 11.08 -14.30
N LEU A 75 -1.74 11.62 -13.41
CA LEU A 75 -2.11 11.88 -12.02
C LEU A 75 -3.32 12.80 -11.93
N ARG A 76 -3.33 13.91 -12.68
CA ARG A 76 -4.46 14.84 -12.73
C ARG A 76 -5.74 14.15 -13.22
N ASN A 77 -5.64 13.40 -14.31
CA ASN A 77 -6.81 12.72 -14.88
C ASN A 77 -7.39 11.69 -13.87
N SER A 78 -6.54 10.93 -13.18
CA SER A 78 -6.97 9.99 -12.14
C SER A 78 -7.63 10.70 -10.95
N VAL A 79 -7.07 11.82 -10.49
CA VAL A 79 -7.66 12.61 -9.40
C VAL A 79 -9.04 13.15 -9.80
N VAL A 80 -9.17 13.71 -11.00
CA VAL A 80 -10.46 14.23 -11.49
C VAL A 80 -11.51 13.13 -11.55
N VAL A 81 -11.15 11.96 -12.08
CA VAL A 81 -12.07 10.81 -12.17
C VAL A 81 -12.45 10.29 -10.78
N ALA A 82 -11.48 10.11 -9.89
CA ALA A 82 -11.72 9.59 -8.53
C ALA A 82 -12.60 10.52 -7.69
N VAL A 83 -12.33 11.83 -7.73
CA VAL A 83 -13.13 12.82 -7.01
C VAL A 83 -14.50 12.96 -7.65
N GLY A 84 -14.58 13.06 -8.98
CA GLY A 84 -15.85 13.18 -9.69
C GLY A 84 -16.77 11.99 -9.45
N SER A 85 -16.25 10.76 -9.51
CA SER A 85 -17.03 9.56 -9.22
C SER A 85 -17.47 9.50 -7.76
N THR A 86 -16.58 9.82 -6.81
CA THR A 86 -16.92 9.84 -5.38
C THR A 86 -18.05 10.82 -5.08
N VAL A 87 -17.98 12.05 -5.60
CA VAL A 87 -19.02 13.07 -5.39
C VAL A 87 -20.35 12.62 -5.99
N LEU A 88 -20.33 12.14 -7.23
CA LEU A 88 -21.55 11.68 -7.90
C LEU A 88 -22.19 10.51 -7.16
N SER A 89 -21.39 9.51 -6.77
CA SER A 89 -21.84 8.37 -5.97
C SER A 89 -22.41 8.80 -4.62
N MET A 90 -21.79 9.77 -3.95
CA MET A 90 -22.26 10.28 -2.66
C MET A 90 -23.60 11.02 -2.81
N VAL A 91 -23.76 11.86 -3.83
CA VAL A 91 -25.03 12.54 -4.10
C VAL A 91 -26.15 11.53 -4.34
N ILE A 92 -25.92 10.53 -5.20
CA ILE A 92 -26.93 9.51 -5.50
C ILE A 92 -27.23 8.67 -4.25
N ALA A 93 -26.21 8.25 -3.49
CA ALA A 93 -26.38 7.46 -2.28
C ALA A 93 -27.15 8.22 -1.19
N CYS A 94 -26.88 9.53 -1.01
CA CYS A 94 -27.61 10.36 -0.05
C CYS A 94 -29.08 10.52 -0.43
N LEU A 95 -29.38 10.75 -1.71
CA LEU A 95 -30.77 10.83 -2.18
C LEU A 95 -31.50 9.49 -2.02
N GLY A 96 -30.84 8.38 -2.35
CA GLY A 96 -31.40 7.04 -2.22
C GLY A 96 -31.54 6.56 -0.77
N ALA A 97 -30.74 7.08 0.16
CA ALA A 97 -30.85 6.73 1.58
C ALA A 97 -32.00 7.45 2.30
N TYR A 98 -32.51 8.55 1.72
CA TYR A 98 -33.58 9.36 2.31
C TYR A 98 -34.97 9.08 1.71
N ALA A 99 -35.03 8.52 0.50
CA ALA A 99 -36.26 8.08 -0.15
C ALA A 99 -36.73 6.70 0.38
#